data_AF-A0A5C7EXW1-F1
#
_entry.id   AF-A0A5C7EXW1-F1
#
_cell.length_a   1.000
_cell.length_b   1.000
_cell.length_c   1.000
_cell.angle_alpha   90.00
_cell.angle_beta   90.00
_cell.angle_gamma   90.00
#
_symmetry.space_group_name_H-M   'P 1'
#
loop_
_entity.id
_entity.type
_entity.pdbx_description
1 polymer ?
#
loop_
_entity_poly.entity_id
_entity_poly.type
_entity_poly.pdbx_seq_one_letter_code
_entity_poly.pdbx_strand_id
1 'polypeptide(L)' 'MTPAELRARILARLYAIRARDCESGRGDGWINRAEIVAEFGAQAEFALSVLEEIGHVASRKYQVRISGHGCIAHESQDKE' A
#
# COMPACT_ATOMS: atom_id res chain seq x y z
N MET A 1 -14.60 0.75 -11.85
CA MET A 1 -13.30 0.92 -11.19
C MET A 1 -12.23 0.44 -12.13
N THR A 2 -11.33 1.33 -12.53
CA THR A 2 -10.19 0.99 -13.39
C THR A 2 -9.05 0.37 -12.55
N PRO A 3 -8.11 -0.37 -13.18
CA PRO A 3 -6.92 -0.89 -12.50
C PRO A 3 -6.07 0.22 -11.85
N ALA A 4 -6.06 1.41 -12.43
CA ALA A 4 -5.35 2.57 -11.89
C ALA A 4 -6.00 3.08 -10.58
N GLU A 5 -7.33 3.24 -10.58
CA GLU A 5 -8.07 3.64 -9.37
C GLU A 5 -7.94 2.60 -8.24
N LEU A 6 -7.97 1.31 -8.58
CA LEU A 6 -7.77 0.23 -7.61
C LEU A 6 -6.41 0.35 -6.92
N ARG A 7 -5.34 0.54 -7.70
CA ARG A 7 -3.98 0.75 -7.15
C ARG A 7 -3.90 1.99 -6.27
N ALA A 8 -4.49 3.11 -6.70
CA ALA A 8 -4.52 4.33 -5.91
C ALA A 8 -5.23 4.14 -4.56
N ARG A 9 -6.37 3.43 -4.55
CA ARG A 9 -7.10 3.12 -3.31
C ARG A 9 -6.33 2.16 -2.39
N ILE A 10 -5.68 1.15 -2.94
CA ILE A 10 -4.81 0.23 -2.17
C ILE A 10 -3.63 1.01 -1.55
N LEU A 11 -2.99 1.89 -2.33
CA LEU A 11 -1.93 2.76 -1.83
C LEU A 11 -2.43 3.66 -0.70
N ALA A 12 -3.54 4.37 -0.90
CA ALA A 12 -4.14 5.22 0.13
C ALA A 12 -4.44 4.44 1.41
N ARG A 13 -4.90 3.18 1.30
CA ARG A 13 -5.12 2.31 2.45
C ARG A 13 -3.82 1.98 3.19
N LEU A 14 -2.77 1.61 2.47
CA LEU A 14 -1.45 1.32 3.04
C LEU A 14 -0.82 2.56 3.69
N TYR A 15 -1.06 3.75 3.13
CA TYR A 15 -0.67 5.02 3.73
C TYR A 15 -1.37 5.28 5.06
N ALA A 16 -2.70 5.14 5.10
CA ALA A 16 -3.46 5.35 6.32
C ALA A 16 -3.01 4.42 7.45
N ILE A 17 -2.65 3.17 7.12
CA ILE A 17 -2.10 2.22 8.09
C ILE A 17 -0.74 2.71 8.60
N ARG A 18 0.18 3.09 7.70
CA ARG A 18 1.49 3.60 8.09
C ARG A 18 1.42 4.89 8.92
N ALA A 19 0.55 5.83 8.56
CA ALA A 19 0.36 7.07 9.29
C ALA A 19 -0.07 6.78 10.74
N ARG A 20 -1.06 5.89 10.91
CA ARG A 20 -1.55 5.48 12.23
C ARG A 20 -0.49 4.75 13.06
N ASP A 21 0.30 3.88 12.44
CA ASP A 21 1.42 3.18 13.09
C ASP A 21 2.50 4.18 13.56
N CYS A 22 2.83 5.17 12.73
CA CYS A 22 3.81 6.21 13.05
C CYS A 22 3.38 7.04 14.27
N GLU A 23 2.11 7.45 14.33
CA GLU A 23 1.55 8.17 15.48
C GLU A 23 1.52 7.31 16.75
N SER A 24 1.32 6.00 16.60
CA SER A 24 1.20 5.09 17.75
C SER A 24 2.53 4.53 18.25
N GLY A 25 3.64 4.73 17.52
CA GLY A 25 4.95 4.12 17.81
C GLY A 25 4.93 2.59 17.82
N ARG A 26 3.88 1.97 17.28
CA ARG A 26 3.58 0.53 17.36
C ARG A 26 3.50 -0.05 15.96
N GLY A 27 4.66 -0.23 15.33
CA GLY A 27 4.79 -1.12 14.19
C GLY A 27 5.30 -0.46 12.92
N ASP A 28 5.85 -1.33 12.08
CA ASP A 28 6.46 -1.02 10.79
C ASP A 28 5.41 -0.81 9.66
N GLY A 29 4.10 -0.74 9.99
CA GLY A 29 3.01 -0.56 9.02
C GLY A 29 2.69 -1.79 8.15
N TRP A 30 2.95 -3.00 8.66
CA TRP A 30 2.68 -4.25 7.94
C TRP A 30 1.23 -4.69 8.08
N ILE A 31 0.56 -4.97 6.95
CA ILE A 31 -0.78 -5.55 6.89
C ILE A 31 -0.77 -6.85 6.09
N ASN A 32 -1.60 -7.82 6.49
CA ASN A 32 -1.75 -9.06 5.73
C ASN A 32 -2.37 -8.79 4.34
N ARG A 33 -1.80 -9.41 3.30
CA ARG A 33 -2.35 -9.38 1.94
C ARG A 33 -3.81 -9.83 1.90
N ALA A 34 -4.14 -10.86 2.67
CA ALA A 34 -5.51 -11.36 2.77
C ALA A 34 -6.52 -10.28 3.20
N GLU A 35 -6.12 -9.35 4.07
CA GLU A 35 -6.99 -8.24 4.51
C GLU A 35 -7.25 -7.26 3.35
N ILE A 36 -6.21 -6.95 2.57
CA ILE A 36 -6.34 -6.09 1.39
C ILE A 36 -7.21 -6.76 0.33
N VAL A 37 -7.05 -8.07 0.12
CA VAL A 37 -7.86 -8.85 -0.83
C VAL A 37 -9.31 -8.97 -0.34
N ALA A 38 -9.54 -9.10 0.96
CA ALA A 38 -10.89 -9.09 1.52
C ALA A 38 -11.57 -7.71 1.36
N GLU A 39 -10.82 -6.61 1.46
CA GLU A 39 -11.35 -5.25 1.35
C GLU A 39 -11.60 -4.82 -0.12
N PHE A 40 -10.71 -5.20 -1.04
CA PHE A 40 -10.73 -4.72 -2.44
C PHE A 40 -11.07 -5.81 -3.47
N GLY A 41 -11.20 -7.07 -3.05
CA GLY A 41 -11.47 -8.23 -3.91
C GLY A 41 -10.22 -8.85 -4.52
N ALA A 42 -10.41 -9.94 -5.28
CA ALA A 42 -9.32 -10.73 -5.89
C ALA A 42 -8.41 -9.92 -6.84
N GLN A 43 -8.92 -8.85 -7.44
CA GLN A 43 -8.13 -7.94 -8.30
C GLN A 43 -7.01 -7.23 -7.53
N ALA A 44 -7.13 -7.15 -6.20
CA ALA A 44 -6.13 -6.55 -5.35
C ALA A 44 -4.82 -7.34 -5.30
N GLU A 45 -4.85 -8.66 -5.50
CA GLU A 45 -3.62 -9.47 -5.57
C GLU A 45 -2.74 -9.03 -6.73
N PHE A 46 -3.35 -8.89 -7.92
CA PHE A 46 -2.65 -8.42 -9.10
C PHE A 46 -2.17 -6.97 -8.92
N ALA A 47 -3.02 -6.09 -8.39
CA ALA A 47 -2.64 -4.71 -8.11
C ALA A 47 -1.46 -4.60 -7.13
N LEU A 48 -1.45 -5.41 -6.07
CA LEU A 48 -0.34 -5.48 -5.11
C LEU A 48 0.95 -5.98 -5.75
N SER A 49 0.87 -6.97 -6.65
CA SER A 49 2.05 -7.46 -7.38
C SER A 49 2.65 -6.37 -8.26
N VAL A 50 1.82 -5.59 -8.95
CA VAL A 50 2.30 -4.45 -9.77
C VAL A 50 2.92 -3.38 -8.87
N LEU A 51 2.29 -3.05 -7.74
CA LEU A 51 2.80 -2.04 -6.79
C LEU A 51 4.14 -2.46 -6.14
N GLU A 52 4.35 -3.76 -5.96
CA GLU A 52 5.60 -4.35 -5.50
C GLU A 52 6.70 -4.24 -6.56
N GLU A 53 6.37 -4.58 -7.81
CA GLU A 53 7.31 -4.50 -8.95
C GLU A 53 7.83 -3.07 -9.18
N ILE A 54 6.96 -2.06 -9.07
CA ILE A 54 7.36 -0.64 -9.20
C ILE A 54 8.02 -0.07 -7.93
N GLY A 55 8.18 -0.86 -6.86
CA GLY A 55 8.86 -0.44 -5.63
C GLY A 55 8.05 0.45 -4.68
N HIS A 56 6.75 0.65 -4.94
CA HIS A 56 5.87 1.42 -4.05
C HIS A 56 5.49 0.64 -2.79
N VAL A 57 5.46 -0.69 -2.88
CA VAL A 57 5.09 -1.60 -1.77
C VAL A 57 6.24 -2.56 -1.51
N ALA A 58 6.50 -2.85 -0.24
CA ALA A 58 7.38 -3.93 0.18
C ALA A 58 6.53 -5.10 0.68
N SER A 59 6.86 -6.31 0.27
CA SER A 59 6.20 -7.53 0.76
C SER A 59 7.15 -8.38 1.61
N ARG A 60 6.57 -9.11 2.56
CA ARG A 60 7.27 -10.06 3.43
C ARG A 60 6.32 -11.19 3.80
N LYS A 61 6.61 -12.41 3.33
CA LYS A 61 5.73 -13.59 3.49
C LYS A 61 4.30 -13.30 3.00
N TYR A 62 3.39 -13.04 3.94
CA TYR A 62 1.97 -12.76 3.69
C TYR A 62 1.60 -11.30 3.98
N GLN A 63 2.57 -10.47 4.36
CA GLN A 63 2.37 -9.09 4.73
C GLN A 63 2.90 -8.15 3.65
N VAL A 64 2.26 -6.99 3.54
CA VAL A 64 2.66 -5.88 2.69
C VAL A 64 2.70 -4.59 3.50
N ARG A 65 3.55 -3.67 3.10
CA ARG A 65 3.59 -2.30 3.62
C ARG A 65 3.95 -1.33 2.51
N ILE A 66 3.63 -0.05 2.69
CA ILE A 66 4.15 0.98 1.81
C ILE A 66 5.69 1.07 1.98
N SER A 67 6.41 1.01 0.86
CA SER A 67 7.86 1.14 0.82
C SER A 67 8.28 2.59 1.11
N GLY A 68 9.54 2.80 1.54
CA GLY A 68 10.09 4.15 1.68
C GLY A 68 10.06 4.94 0.35
N HIS A 69 10.26 4.25 -0.77
CA HIS A 69 10.18 4.82 -2.12
C HIS A 69 8.76 5.23 -2.50
N GLY A 70 7.77 4.39 -2.14
CA GLY A 70 6.35 4.71 -2.30
C GLY A 70 6.03 6.02 -1.59
N CYS A 71 6.47 6.17 -0.32
CA CYS A 71 6.23 7.35 0.51
C CYS A 71 6.69 8.65 -0.16
N ILE A 72 7.90 8.64 -0.73
CA ILE A 72 8.47 9.78 -1.43
C ILE A 72 7.69 10.08 -2.73
N ALA A 73 7.24 9.06 -3.45
CA ALA A 73 6.45 9.23 -4.67
C ALA A 73 5.05 9.84 -4.39
N HIS A 74 4.48 9.62 -3.21
CA HIS A 74 3.22 10.26 -2.80
C HIS A 74 3.42 11.74 -2.43
N GLU A 75 4.51 12.08 -1.72
CA GLU A 75 4.85 13.49 -1.42
C GLU A 75 5.15 14.33 -2.66
N SER A 76 5.64 13.71 -3.74
CA SER A 76 5.87 14.42 -5.01
C SER A 76 4.59 14.70 -5.81
N GLN A 77 3.46 14.04 -5.50
CA GLN A 77 2.19 14.22 -6.21
C GLN A 77 1.35 15.37 -5.64
N ASP A 78 1.63 15.83 -4.42
CA ASP A 78 0.92 16.93 -3.73
C ASP A 78 1.56 18.32 -3.99
N LYS A 79 2.51 18.42 -4.94
CA LYS A 79 3.29 19.63 -5.24
C LYS A 79 3.03 20.23 -6.64
N GLU A 80 1.89 19.95 -7.26
CA GLU A 80 1.46 20.62 -8.51
C GLU A 80 0.18 21.44 -8.32
#